data_AF-A0A3D2VW85-F1
#
_entry.id   AF-A0A3D2VW85-F1
#
_cell.length_a   1.000
_cell.length_b   1.000
_cell.length_c   1.000
_cell.angle_alpha   90.00
_cell.angle_beta   90.00
_cell.angle_gamma   90.00
#
_symmetry.space_group_name_H-M   'P 1'
#
loop_
_entity.id
_entity.type
_entity.pdbx_description
1 polymer ?
#
loop_
_entity_poly.entity_id
_entity_poly.type
_entity_poly.pdbx_seq_one_letter_code
_entity_poly.pdbx_strand_id
1 'polypeptide(L)'
;ARRLCQHCKEETKIPAEELINQGFREAELNDLEIFKAAGCDQCNHGYKGRVGVYEVLPISEEIGRIIMESGNALQIAGQARKEGINDLRQSGLNKVRMGLTSLEEINRVTTD
;
A
#
# COMPACT_ATOMS: atom_id res chain seq x y z
N ALA A 1 8.77 -1.76 3.26
CA ALA A 1 8.78 -2.83 2.23
C ALA A 1 10.11 -2.86 1.48
N ARG A 2 10.47 -3.97 0.83
CA ARG A 2 11.63 -4.03 -0.09
C ARG A 2 11.30 -3.25 -1.37
N ARG A 3 12.28 -2.53 -1.95
CA ARG A 3 12.09 -1.77 -3.19
C ARG A 3 12.45 -2.63 -4.40
N LEU A 4 11.61 -2.63 -5.44
CA LEU A 4 11.88 -3.32 -6.69
C LEU A 4 13.16 -2.78 -7.35
N CYS A 5 13.99 -3.69 -7.86
CA CYS A 5 15.18 -3.35 -8.62
C CYS A 5 14.78 -2.69 -9.95
N GLN A 6 15.37 -1.53 -10.27
CA GLN A 6 15.03 -0.81 -11.51
C GLN A 6 15.61 -1.47 -12.77
N HIS A 7 16.57 -2.39 -12.63
CA HIS A 7 17.20 -3.09 -13.76
C HIS A 7 16.41 -4.30 -14.23
N CYS A 8 15.65 -4.96 -13.33
CA CYS A 8 15.03 -6.26 -13.61
C CYS A 8 13.59 -6.35 -13.10
N LYS A 9 12.91 -5.22 -12.85
CA LYS A 9 11.47 -5.26 -12.58
C LYS A 9 10.75 -5.57 -13.89
N GLU A 10 9.74 -6.42 -13.82
CA GLU A 10 8.93 -6.81 -14.98
C GLU A 10 7.48 -6.46 -14.72
N GLU A 11 6.79 -5.96 -15.74
CA GLU A 11 5.34 -5.80 -15.68
C GLU A 11 4.68 -7.17 -15.50
N THR A 12 3.66 -7.24 -14.66
CA THR A 12 2.88 -8.43 -14.42
C THR A 12 1.40 -8.12 -14.51
N LYS A 13 0.66 -8.96 -15.23
CA LYS A 13 -0.80 -8.85 -15.33
C LYS A 13 -1.44 -9.66 -14.21
N ILE A 14 -2.27 -8.98 -13.43
CA ILE A 14 -3.06 -9.59 -12.35
C ILE A 14 -4.53 -9.45 -12.74
N PRO A 15 -5.37 -10.49 -12.57
CA PRO A 15 -6.79 -10.38 -12.84
C PRO A 15 -7.44 -9.23 -12.07
N ALA A 16 -8.38 -8.52 -12.71
CA ALA A 16 -9.07 -7.37 -12.10
C ALA A 16 -9.74 -7.72 -10.76
N GLU A 17 -10.39 -8.89 -10.69
CA GLU A 17 -11.02 -9.38 -9.46
C GLU A 17 -10.02 -9.50 -8.30
N GLU A 18 -8.83 -10.04 -8.59
CA GLU A 18 -7.76 -10.15 -7.59
C GLU A 18 -7.30 -8.76 -7.14
N LEU A 19 -7.17 -7.80 -8.06
CA LEU A 19 -6.79 -6.43 -7.71
C LEU A 19 -7.84 -5.74 -6.82
N ILE A 20 -9.12 -5.95 -7.10
CA ILE A 20 -10.22 -5.44 -6.27
C ILE A 20 -10.15 -6.07 -4.88
N ASN A 21 -9.98 -7.39 -4.78
CA ASN A 21 -9.82 -8.10 -3.51
C ASN A 21 -8.61 -7.62 -2.71
N GLN A 22 -7.55 -7.19 -3.40
CA GLN A 22 -6.35 -6.65 -2.78
C GLN A 22 -6.56 -5.21 -2.26
N GLY A 23 -7.65 -4.52 -2.64
CA GLY A 23 -8.00 -3.18 -2.17
C GLY A 23 -7.80 -2.07 -3.21
N PHE A 24 -7.57 -2.39 -4.48
CA PHE A 24 -7.65 -1.41 -5.55
C PHE A 24 -9.12 -1.08 -5.88
N ARG A 25 -9.39 0.16 -6.29
CA ARG A 25 -10.71 0.56 -6.79
C ARG A 25 -10.83 0.25 -8.28
N GLU A 26 -12.02 -0.14 -8.72
CA GLU A 26 -12.28 -0.47 -10.14
C GLU A 26 -11.87 0.66 -11.10
N ALA A 27 -12.16 1.90 -10.72
CA ALA A 27 -11.77 3.10 -11.48
C ALA A 27 -10.24 3.28 -11.65
N GLU A 28 -9.43 2.60 -10.84
CA GLU A 28 -7.97 2.68 -10.88
C GLU A 28 -7.34 1.64 -11.81
N LEU A 29 -8.09 0.64 -12.28
CA LEU A 29 -7.52 -0.54 -12.95
C LEU A 29 -7.09 -0.31 -14.40
N ASN A 30 -7.73 0.62 -15.11
CA ASN A 30 -7.50 0.81 -16.55
C ASN A 30 -6.05 1.22 -16.87
N ASP A 31 -5.44 2.04 -16.01
CA ASP A 31 -4.08 2.57 -16.18
C ASP A 31 -3.08 1.95 -15.18
N LEU A 32 -3.44 0.81 -14.56
CA LEU A 32 -2.65 0.23 -13.47
C LEU A 32 -1.56 -0.70 -14.01
N GLU A 33 -0.32 -0.20 -13.99
CA GLU A 33 0.86 -1.01 -14.21
C GLU A 33 1.37 -1.59 -12.89
N ILE A 34 1.50 -2.91 -12.82
CA ILE A 34 2.04 -3.61 -11.65
C ILE A 34 3.31 -4.32 -12.03
N PHE A 35 4.30 -4.26 -11.14
CA PHE A 35 5.60 -4.85 -11.36
C PHE A 35 5.88 -5.96 -10.34
N LYS A 36 6.60 -6.99 -10.80
CA LYS A 36 7.14 -8.07 -9.97
C LYS A 36 8.66 -8.08 -10.00
N ALA A 37 9.25 -8.80 -9.04
CA ALA A 37 10.68 -9.04 -8.95
C ALA A 37 11.09 -10.19 -9.89
N ALA A 38 11.97 -9.94 -10.86
CA ALA A 38 12.52 -11.00 -11.73
C ALA A 38 13.90 -11.51 -11.26
N GLY A 39 14.75 -10.61 -10.76
CA GLY A 39 16.10 -10.94 -10.31
C GLY A 39 17.19 -10.66 -11.35
N CYS A 40 18.34 -10.19 -10.88
CA CYS A 40 19.55 -9.97 -11.67
C CYS A 40 20.77 -9.91 -10.73
N ASP A 41 21.97 -9.85 -11.30
CA ASP A 41 23.26 -9.69 -10.64
C ASP A 41 23.39 -8.38 -9.82
N GLN A 42 22.58 -7.37 -10.13
CA GLN A 42 22.63 -6.05 -9.49
C GLN A 42 21.78 -5.91 -8.22
N CYS A 43 21.09 -6.97 -7.79
CA CYS A 43 20.09 -6.91 -6.73
C CYS A 43 20.05 -8.18 -5.86
N ASN A 44 19.27 -8.14 -4.80
CA ASN A 44 19.00 -9.30 -3.96
C ASN A 44 17.60 -9.84 -4.29
N HIS A 45 17.53 -10.89 -5.13
CA HIS A 45 16.28 -11.54 -5.56
C HIS A 45 15.23 -10.56 -6.12
N GLY A 46 15.66 -9.64 -6.99
CA GLY A 46 14.80 -8.68 -7.66
C GLY A 46 14.47 -7.42 -6.86
N TYR A 47 15.05 -7.27 -5.66
CA TYR A 47 14.89 -6.10 -4.81
C TYR A 47 16.23 -5.40 -4.54
N LYS A 48 16.22 -4.06 -4.53
CA LYS A 48 17.39 -3.23 -4.23
C LYS A 48 16.98 -2.00 -3.41
N GLY A 49 17.34 -1.99 -2.13
CA GLY A 49 16.94 -0.96 -1.18
C GLY A 49 15.56 -1.18 -0.56
N ARG A 50 15.05 -0.14 0.10
CA ARG A 50 13.77 -0.17 0.83
C ARG A 50 12.90 1.02 0.45
N VAL A 51 11.60 0.86 0.60
CA VAL A 51 10.61 1.94 0.48
C VAL A 51 9.79 2.01 1.77
N GLY A 52 9.64 3.23 2.28
CA GLY A 52 8.79 3.51 3.44
C GLY A 52 7.31 3.45 3.05
N VAL A 53 6.53 2.79 3.90
CA VAL A 53 5.06 2.77 3.86
C VAL A 53 4.63 3.36 5.18
N TYR A 54 3.83 4.42 5.15
CA TYR A 54 3.52 5.23 6.31
C TYR A 54 2.02 5.43 6.38
N GLU A 55 1.48 5.28 7.58
CA GLU A 55 0.18 5.79 7.96
C GLU A 55 0.44 6.99 8.87
N VAL A 56 -0.02 8.16 8.45
CA VAL A 56 0.15 9.40 9.20
C VAL A 56 -1.24 9.87 9.57
N LEU A 57 -1.54 9.85 10.87
CA LEU A 57 -2.85 10.18 11.41
C LEU A 57 -2.77 11.50 12.19
N PRO A 58 -3.04 12.66 11.56
CA PRO A 58 -3.23 13.91 12.28
C PRO A 58 -4.38 13.79 13.27
N ILE A 59 -4.24 14.42 14.43
CA ILE A 59 -5.34 14.52 15.39
C ILE A 59 -6.24 15.68 14.95
N SER A 60 -7.27 15.37 14.17
CA SER A 60 -8.34 16.32 13.83
C SER A 60 -9.20 16.64 15.06
N GLU A 61 -10.04 17.66 14.97
CA GLU A 61 -11.01 17.96 16.04
C GLU A 61 -11.97 16.78 16.30
N GLU A 62 -12.37 16.06 15.25
CA GLU A 62 -13.26 14.90 15.39
C GLU A 62 -12.55 13.73 16.05
N ILE A 63 -11.31 13.43 15.63
CA ILE A 63 -10.50 12.40 16.27
C ILE A 63 -10.22 12.76 17.73
N GLY A 64 -9.96 14.05 18.02
CA GLY A 64 -9.80 14.56 19.37
C GLY A 64 -11.05 14.31 20.23
N ARG A 65 -12.25 14.56 19.68
CA ARG A 65 -13.52 14.25 20.37
C ARG A 65 -13.68 12.76 20.65
N ILE A 66 -13.41 11.89 19.67
CA ILE A 66 -13.47 10.43 19.85
C ILE A 66 -12.52 10.00 20.99
N ILE A 67 -11.31 10.56 21.05
CA ILE A 67 -10.36 10.28 22.14
C ILE A 67 -10.93 10.71 23.50
N MET A 68 -11.47 11.93 23.59
CA MET A 68 -12.05 12.45 24.84
C MET A 68 -13.26 11.63 25.33
N GLU A 69 -14.00 11.04 24.40
CA GLU A 69 -15.13 10.14 24.68
C GLU A 69 -14.69 8.69 24.97
N SER A 70 -13.37 8.43 25.10
CA SER A 70 -12.81 7.09 25.27
C SER A 70 -13.19 6.11 24.15
N GLY A 71 -13.31 6.64 22.93
CA GLY A 71 -13.57 5.86 21.73
C GLY A 71 -12.43 4.90 21.41
N ASN A 72 -12.76 3.80 20.76
CA ASN A 72 -11.83 2.74 20.41
C ASN A 72 -11.13 2.98 19.06
N ALA A 73 -10.13 2.14 18.76
CA ALA A 73 -9.36 2.22 17.53
C ALA A 73 -10.20 2.10 16.24
N LEU A 74 -11.31 1.35 16.27
CA LEU A 74 -12.20 1.22 15.11
C LEU A 74 -12.96 2.52 14.82
N GLN A 75 -13.35 3.26 15.87
CA GLN A 75 -13.97 4.58 15.71
C GLN A 75 -12.99 5.57 15.12
N ILE A 76 -11.75 5.60 15.62
CA ILE A 76 -10.68 6.45 15.09
C ILE A 76 -10.37 6.09 13.63
N ALA A 77 -10.18 4.81 13.30
CA ALA A 77 -9.94 4.35 11.93
C ALA A 77 -11.13 4.65 11.00
N GLY A 78 -12.36 4.53 11.51
CA GLY A 78 -13.57 4.94 10.80
C GLY A 78 -13.56 6.42 10.45
N GLN A 79 -13.17 7.28 11.40
CA GLN A 79 -13.06 8.71 11.18
C GLN A 79 -11.90 9.07 10.24
N ALA A 80 -10.74 8.46 10.40
CA ALA A 80 -9.58 8.65 9.52
C ALA A 80 -9.93 8.35 8.05
N ARG A 81 -10.68 7.27 7.79
CA ARG A 81 -11.16 6.93 6.44
C ARG A 81 -12.10 7.99 5.88
N LYS A 82 -13.00 8.57 6.69
CA LYS A 82 -13.88 9.66 6.26
C LYS A 82 -13.08 10.92 5.91
N GLU A 83 -11.99 11.17 6.61
CA GLU A 83 -11.06 12.28 6.36
C GLU A 83 -10.11 12.01 5.18
N GLY A 84 -10.21 10.86 4.52
CA GLY A 84 -9.36 10.50 3.38
C GLY A 84 -7.92 10.17 3.77
N ILE A 85 -7.67 9.83 5.04
CA ILE A 85 -6.36 9.41 5.53
C ILE A 85 -6.14 7.96 5.08
N ASN A 86 -5.06 7.74 4.34
CA ASN A 86 -4.66 6.39 3.92
C ASN A 86 -4.11 5.63 5.12
N ASP A 87 -4.62 4.42 5.34
CA ASP A 87 -4.00 3.46 6.24
C ASP A 87 -2.71 2.87 5.63
N LEU A 88 -2.02 2.01 6.39
CA LEU A 88 -0.82 1.32 5.91
C LEU A 88 -1.04 0.53 4.62
N ARG A 89 -2.21 -0.13 4.48
CA ARG A 89 -2.52 -0.95 3.30
C ARG A 89 -2.67 -0.09 2.07
N GLN A 90 -3.51 0.94 2.11
CA GLN A 90 -3.74 1.86 1.01
C GLN A 90 -2.45 2.62 0.64
N SER A 91 -1.66 3.02 1.63
CA SER A 91 -0.35 3.63 1.43
C SER A 91 0.63 2.69 0.73
N GLY A 92 0.59 1.39 1.07
CA GLY A 92 1.35 0.35 0.41
C GLY A 92 0.93 0.14 -1.05
N LEU A 93 -0.38 0.00 -1.32
CA LEU A 93 -0.92 -0.13 -2.68
C LEU A 93 -0.56 1.07 -3.56
N ASN A 94 -0.51 2.28 -2.98
CA ASN A 94 -0.03 3.46 -3.69
C ASN A 94 1.45 3.30 -4.12
N LYS A 95 2.31 2.67 -3.31
CA LYS A 95 3.69 2.37 -3.71
C LYS A 95 3.78 1.29 -4.80
N VAL A 96 2.84 0.35 -4.83
CA VAL A 96 2.72 -0.64 -5.93
C VAL A 96 2.36 0.05 -7.23
N ARG A 97 1.36 0.95 -7.21
CA ARG A 97 0.95 1.75 -8.39
C ARG A 97 2.11 2.60 -8.94
N MET A 98 3.01 3.07 -8.07
CA MET A 98 4.21 3.81 -8.48
C MET A 98 5.34 2.91 -9.00
N GLY A 99 5.16 1.59 -9.06
CA GLY A 99 6.19 0.63 -9.45
C GLY A 99 7.41 0.60 -8.52
N LEU A 100 7.25 1.02 -7.26
CA LEU A 100 8.34 1.09 -6.27
C LEU A 100 8.53 -0.23 -5.51
N THR A 101 7.47 -1.01 -5.33
CA THR A 101 7.45 -2.29 -4.63
C THR A 101 6.46 -3.22 -5.33
N SER A 102 6.57 -4.52 -5.07
CA SER A 102 5.62 -5.51 -5.56
C SER A 102 4.39 -5.60 -4.66
N LEU A 103 3.30 -6.15 -5.21
CA LEU A 103 2.12 -6.51 -4.42
C LEU A 103 2.43 -7.55 -3.35
N GLU A 104 3.27 -8.55 -3.68
CA GLU A 104 3.79 -9.54 -2.75
C GLU A 104 4.42 -8.90 -1.51
N GLU A 105 5.25 -7.87 -1.71
CA GLU A 105 5.90 -7.19 -0.60
C GLU A 105 4.95 -6.39 0.28
N ILE A 106 3.91 -5.80 -0.30
CA ILE A 106 2.90 -5.11 0.51
C ILE A 106 2.08 -6.15 1.29
N ASN A 107 1.68 -7.26 0.67
CA ASN A 107 0.95 -8.32 1.37
C ASN A 107 1.73 -8.84 2.58
N ARG A 108 3.04 -9.06 2.41
CA ARG A 108 3.95 -9.50 3.50
C ARG A 108 4.12 -8.47 4.64
N VAL A 109 3.79 -7.20 4.45
CA VAL A 109 4.02 -6.16 5.48
C VAL A 109 2.74 -5.50 5.99
N THR A 110 1.58 -5.78 5.38
CA THR A 110 0.29 -5.16 5.77
C THR A 110 -0.82 -6.14 6.10
N THR A 111 -0.64 -7.43 5.81
CA THR A 111 -1.73 -8.42 5.91
C THR A 111 -1.47 -9.51 6.96
N ASP A 112 -0.28 -9.53 7.55
CA ASP A 112 0.07 -10.36 8.72
C ASP A 112 -0.46 -9.74 10.03
#